data_AF-A0A4R3YL05-F1
#
_entry.id   AF-A0A4R3YL05-F1
#
_cell.length_a   1.000
_cell.length_b   1.000
_cell.length_c   1.000
_cell.angle_alpha   90.00
_cell.angle_beta   90.00
_cell.angle_gamma   90.00
#
_symmetry.space_group_name_H-M   'P 1'
#
loop_
_entity.id
_entity.type
_entity.pdbx_description
1 polymer ?
#
loop_
_entity_poly.entity_id
_entity_poly.type
_entity_poly.pdbx_seq_one_letter_code
_entity_poly.pdbx_strand_id
1 'polypeptide(L)'
;MFESIDVKNGKITFCDMGDYLKEDLFQVIYPNDVIVDVGWYNGVHGFIILVISSFDWENPVIKYVVCDETKMLLVLQKVIDKIAEN
;
A
#
# COMPACT_ATOMS: atom_id res chain seq x y z
N MET A 1 -9.20 2.93 -9.33
CA MET A 1 -8.27 1.82 -9.00
C MET A 1 -8.55 1.26 -7.61
N PHE A 2 -8.41 2.05 -6.55
CA PHE A 2 -8.50 1.58 -5.15
C PHE A 2 -9.93 1.58 -4.56
N GLU A 3 -10.97 1.85 -5.36
CA GLU A 3 -12.36 1.95 -4.89
C GLU A 3 -12.90 0.64 -4.31
N SER A 4 -12.34 -0.50 -4.73
CA SER A 4 -12.71 -1.84 -4.24
C SER A 4 -11.95 -2.26 -2.99
N ILE A 5 -10.98 -1.48 -2.52
CA ILE A 5 -10.19 -1.79 -1.34
C ILE A 5 -10.97 -1.40 -0.09
N ASP A 6 -11.24 -2.37 0.77
CA ASP A 6 -11.80 -2.13 2.09
C ASP A 6 -10.65 -1.87 3.07
N VAL A 7 -10.43 -0.58 3.39
CA VAL A 7 -9.37 -0.13 4.31
C VAL A 7 -9.65 -0.41 5.79
N LYS A 8 -10.82 -1.00 6.11
CA LYS A 8 -11.24 -1.30 7.47
C LYS A 8 -11.30 -0.04 8.34
N ASN A 9 -10.63 -0.05 9.49
CA ASN A 9 -10.48 1.07 10.42
C ASN A 9 -9.32 2.03 10.05
N GLY A 10 -8.63 1.79 8.92
CA GLY A 10 -7.57 2.66 8.43
C GLY A 10 -8.10 3.98 7.89
N LYS A 11 -7.28 5.03 7.98
CA LYS A 11 -7.56 6.35 7.42
C LYS A 11 -6.72 6.54 6.15
N ILE A 12 -7.38 6.66 5.01
CA ILE A 12 -6.71 7.02 3.75
C ILE A 12 -6.13 8.43 3.90
N THR A 13 -4.83 8.57 3.67
CA THR A 13 -4.11 9.85 3.71
C THR A 13 -3.68 10.33 2.33
N PHE A 14 -3.56 9.41 1.36
CA PHE A 14 -3.28 9.73 -0.02
C PHE A 14 -3.94 8.70 -0.95
N CYS A 15 -4.46 9.15 -2.08
CA CYS A 15 -5.03 8.29 -3.12
C CYS A 15 -5.06 9.08 -4.44
N ASP A 16 -4.19 8.72 -5.37
CA ASP A 16 -4.21 9.26 -6.74
C ASP A 16 -4.96 8.28 -7.65
N MET A 17 -6.09 8.74 -8.19
CA MET A 17 -6.94 7.96 -9.11
C MET A 17 -6.61 8.22 -10.58
N GLY A 18 -5.64 9.09 -10.89
CA GLY A 18 -5.37 9.57 -12.24
C GLY A 18 -4.38 8.73 -13.04
N ASP A 19 -3.16 8.53 -12.52
CA ASP A 19 -2.05 7.90 -13.23
C ASP A 19 -1.38 6.83 -12.36
N TYR A 20 -1.38 5.59 -12.84
CA TYR A 20 -0.89 4.42 -12.13
C TYR A 20 0.64 4.22 -12.24
N LEU A 21 1.36 5.07 -12.99
CA LEU A 21 2.81 4.99 -13.16
C LEU A 21 3.58 6.00 -12.29
N LYS A 22 3.01 6.40 -11.16
CA LYS A 22 3.63 7.31 -10.19
C LYS A 22 4.18 6.58 -8.97
N GLU A 23 5.23 7.13 -8.39
CA GLU A 23 5.87 6.58 -7.19
C GLU A 23 4.95 6.61 -5.96
N ASP A 24 3.98 7.53 -5.91
CA ASP A 24 2.95 7.58 -4.87
C ASP A 24 1.57 7.36 -5.50
N LEU A 25 0.86 6.33 -5.07
CA LEU A 25 -0.48 6.00 -5.59
C LEU A 25 -1.53 5.92 -4.49
N PHE A 26 -1.20 5.30 -3.36
CA PHE A 26 -2.17 5.06 -2.30
C PHE A 26 -1.49 4.91 -0.94
N GLN A 27 -1.99 5.62 0.06
CA GLN A 27 -1.48 5.56 1.43
C GLN A 27 -2.65 5.52 2.42
N VAL A 28 -2.57 4.58 3.36
CA VAL A 28 -3.50 4.46 4.49
C VAL A 28 -2.71 4.32 5.80
N ILE A 29 -3.18 5.00 6.84
CA ILE A 29 -2.61 4.96 8.19
C ILE A 29 -3.55 4.23 9.14
N TYR A 30 -2.99 3.34 9.95
CA TYR A 30 -3.63 2.59 11.03
C TYR A 30 -3.13 3.07 12.40
N PRO A 31 -3.78 2.68 13.52
CA PRO A 31 -3.25 2.91 14.86
C PRO A 31 -1.83 2.36 15.04
N ASN A 32 -1.13 2.86 16.09
CA ASN A 32 0.25 2.48 16.42
C ASN A 32 1.27 2.82 15.32
N ASP A 33 1.04 3.91 14.58
CA ASP A 33 1.94 4.43 13.56
C ASP A 33 2.29 3.40 12.47
N VAL A 34 1.30 2.59 12.08
CA VAL A 34 1.40 1.65 10.96
C VAL A 34 0.88 2.32 9.68
N ILE A 35 1.66 2.29 8.63
CA ILE A 35 1.34 2.85 7.31
C ILE A 35 1.38 1.72 6.30
N VAL A 36 0.37 1.64 5.44
CA VAL A 36 0.42 0.86 4.20
C VAL A 36 0.52 1.85 3.05
N ASP A 37 1.57 1.69 2.25
CA ASP A 37 1.90 2.57 1.14
C ASP A 37 2.02 1.77 -0.16
N VAL A 38 1.58 2.36 -1.27
CA VAL A 38 1.59 1.75 -2.60
C VAL A 38 2.07 2.77 -3.63
N GLY A 39 3.02 2.32 -4.45
CA GLY A 39 3.64 3.13 -5.49
C GLY A 39 4.08 2.31 -6.69
N TRP A 40 4.16 2.91 -7.88
CA TRP A 40 4.79 2.32 -9.06
C TRP A 40 6.23 2.78 -9.21
N TYR A 41 7.15 1.82 -9.38
CA TYR A 41 8.58 2.10 -9.45
C TYR A 41 9.16 1.57 -10.77
N ASN A 42 9.60 2.50 -11.63
CA ASN A 42 10.16 2.17 -12.94
C ASN A 42 11.38 1.24 -12.85
N GLY A 43 12.20 1.35 -11.80
CA GLY A 43 13.38 0.50 -11.63
C GLY A 43 13.07 -1.00 -11.49
N VAL A 44 11.86 -1.35 -11.03
CA VAL A 44 11.38 -2.75 -10.93
C VAL A 44 10.23 -3.05 -11.89
N HIS A 45 9.81 -2.07 -12.69
CA HIS A 45 8.63 -2.14 -13.56
C HIS A 45 7.42 -2.79 -12.86
N GLY A 46 7.10 -2.29 -11.67
CA GLY A 46 6.07 -2.87 -10.83
C GLY A 46 5.61 -1.95 -9.70
N PHE A 47 4.49 -2.34 -9.11
CA PHE A 47 4.00 -1.76 -7.87
C PHE A 47 4.79 -2.32 -6.69
N ILE A 48 5.13 -1.44 -5.76
CA ILE A 48 5.68 -1.79 -4.46
C ILE A 48 4.58 -1.52 -3.43
N ILE A 49 4.32 -2.50 -2.58
CA ILE A 49 3.45 -2.36 -1.40
C ILE A 49 4.35 -2.43 -0.17
N LEU A 50 4.34 -1.38 0.63
CA LEU A 50 5.11 -1.27 1.86
C LEU A 50 4.18 -1.28 3.06
N VAL A 51 4.62 -1.95 4.13
CA VAL A 51 4.09 -1.75 5.47
C VAL A 51 5.19 -1.17 6.33
N ILE A 52 4.95 0.02 6.85
CA ILE A 52 5.92 0.82 7.60
C ILE A 52 5.38 0.95 9.02
N SER A 53 6.26 0.83 10.00
CA SER A 53 5.94 1.05 11.41
C SER A 53 6.84 2.14 11.96
N SER A 54 6.32 2.95 12.88
CA SER A 54 7.08 4.00 13.56
C SER A 54 7.78 4.97 12.59
N PHE A 55 7.21 5.15 11.39
CA PHE A 55 7.75 5.98 10.32
C PHE A 55 9.17 5.57 9.83
N ASP A 56 9.60 4.32 10.05
CA ASP A 56 10.88 3.81 9.54
C ASP A 56 10.74 3.32 8.09
N TRP A 57 10.88 4.25 7.15
CA TRP A 57 10.83 3.98 5.71
C TRP A 57 12.03 3.17 5.20
N GLU A 58 13.16 3.22 5.89
CA GLU A 58 14.38 2.51 5.52
C GLU A 58 14.27 1.01 5.83
N ASN A 59 13.50 0.65 6.87
CA ASN A 59 13.27 -0.73 7.29
C ASN A 59 11.77 -1.08 7.33
N PRO A 60 11.10 -1.20 6.17
CA PRO A 60 9.69 -1.58 6.13
C PRO A 60 9.49 -2.98 6.71
N VAL A 61 8.44 -3.14 7.50
CA VAL A 61 8.04 -4.43 8.11
C VAL A 61 7.68 -5.45 7.03
N ILE A 62 7.03 -4.99 5.96
CA ILE A 62 6.68 -5.80 4.79
C ILE A 62 7.01 -5.00 3.53
N LYS A 63 7.55 -5.70 2.53
CA LYS A 63 7.74 -5.18 1.17
C LYS A 63 7.32 -6.25 0.16
N TYR A 64 6.32 -5.95 -0.65
CA TYR A 64 5.95 -6.76 -1.82
C TYR A 64 6.24 -6.00 -3.11
N VAL A 65 6.64 -6.73 -4.14
CA VAL A 65 6.79 -6.21 -5.50
C VAL A 65 5.90 -7.04 -6.43
N VAL A 66 5.04 -6.37 -7.19
CA VAL A 66 4.08 -7.00 -8.09
C VAL A 66 3.97 -6.20 -9.39
N CYS A 67 4.01 -6.87 -10.53
CA CYS A 67 4.02 -6.21 -11.85
C CYS A 67 2.62 -6.13 -12.51
N ASP A 68 1.58 -6.59 -11.82
CA ASP A 68 0.21 -6.67 -12.35
C ASP A 68 -0.75 -5.98 -11.38
N GLU A 69 -1.64 -5.14 -11.92
CA GLU A 69 -2.61 -4.36 -11.14
C GLU A 69 -3.58 -5.27 -10.37
N THR A 70 -4.08 -6.35 -10.99
CA THR A 70 -5.03 -7.24 -10.33
C THR A 70 -4.37 -7.95 -9.14
N LYS A 71 -3.12 -8.41 -9.32
CA LYS A 71 -2.31 -8.96 -8.22
C LYS A 71 -1.99 -7.92 -7.16
N MET A 72 -1.73 -6.67 -7.55
CA MET A 72 -1.51 -5.57 -6.62
C MET A 72 -2.72 -5.38 -5.71
N LEU A 73 -3.91 -5.24 -6.26
CA LEU A 73 -5.15 -5.07 -5.48
C LEU A 73 -5.39 -6.27 -4.55
N LEU A 74 -5.16 -7.49 -5.04
CA LEU A 74 -5.30 -8.71 -4.22
C LEU A 74 -4.31 -8.76 -3.05
N VAL A 75 -3.04 -8.43 -3.30
CA VAL A 75 -2.00 -8.43 -2.24
C VAL A 75 -2.26 -7.30 -1.25
N LEU A 76 -2.63 -6.12 -1.74
CA LEU A 76 -2.96 -4.97 -0.91
C LEU A 76 -4.11 -5.30 0.05
N GLN A 77 -5.21 -5.87 -0.45
CA GLN A 77 -6.34 -6.25 0.41
C GLN A 77 -5.92 -7.26 1.48
N LYS A 78 -5.12 -8.28 1.12
CA LYS A 78 -4.61 -9.27 2.09
C LYS A 78 -3.72 -8.64 3.17
N VAL A 79 -2.90 -7.67 2.79
CA VAL A 79 -2.04 -6.93 3.74
C VAL A 79 -2.91 -6.12 4.70
N ILE A 80 -3.91 -5.41 4.18
CA ILE A 80 -4.85 -4.62 4.98
C ILE A 80 -5.64 -5.51 5.95
N ASP A 81 -6.19 -6.63 5.47
CA ASP A 81 -6.94 -7.56 6.31
C ASP A 81 -6.06 -8.07 7.47
N LYS A 82 -4.80 -8.42 7.19
CA LYS A 82 -3.85 -8.86 8.22
C LYS A 82 -3.49 -7.77 9.23
N ILE A 83 -3.40 -6.52 8.80
CA ILE A 83 -3.08 -5.39 9.69
C ILE A 83 -4.27 -5.08 10.59
N ALA A 84 -5.48 -5.05 10.03
CA ALA A 84 -6.70 -4.70 10.75
C ALA A 84 -7.20 -5.80 11.70
N GLU A 85 -6.71 -7.03 11.58
CA GLU A 85 -6.96 -8.14 12.51
C GLU A 85 -6.18 -8.01 13.84
N ASN A 86 -5.17 -7.14 13.94
CA ASN A 86 -4.36 -6.89 15.15
C ASN A 86 -4.78 -5.61 15.88
#